data_AF-F9S3Z5-F1
#
_entry.id   AF-F9S3Z5-F1
#
_cell.length_a   1.000
_cell.length_b   1.000
_cell.length_c   1.000
_cell.angle_alpha   90.00
_cell.angle_beta   90.00
_cell.angle_gamma   90.00
#
_symmetry.space_group_name_H-M   'P 1'
#
loop_
_entity.id
_entity.type
_entity.pdbx_description
1 polymer ?
#
loop_
_entity_poly.entity_id
_entity_poly.type
_entity_poly.pdbx_seq_one_letter_code
_entity_poly.pdbx_strand_id
1 'polypeptide(L)'
;MDLILSLLQQMCVYLMLAYMLSKTPIFLPLLNISNRLSHKVSIYILFSLFCILGTYFGLQINDAIANTRAIGAVMGGLFGGPVVGFFVGLTGGLHRYTLGGFTDLACAISTTAEGLIGGLAHTYLLRRGKGVLLFSPSIVFAITLFAELVQMAILLMVAKPFDQAYVLVSAIAAPMIIANSIGAALFMSILQDRKTIFEEYSATFSRRALNIAERSVGILASGFTADNAEKIARIVYEETKVGAVSITDNNKILAFVGIGANHHRPQTPISSQSTLDAIEQNDIIYLDGKERPYQCSLSAECKLGSALIIPLRAGDKVIGTIKLYEPKRKLFSTINMAMAEGIAQLLSSQILYGDYQQKQSLLAQAEIKLLHAQVNPHFLFNAL
;
A
#
# COMPACT_ATOMS: atom_id res chain seq x y z
N MET A 1 26.82 -23.90 -24.34
CA MET A 1 25.37 -23.58 -24.20
C MET A 1 24.80 -24.11 -22.89
N ASP A 2 25.17 -25.31 -22.47
CA ASP A 2 24.62 -25.96 -21.27
C ASP A 2 24.80 -25.16 -19.98
N LEU A 3 25.92 -24.43 -19.84
CA LEU A 3 26.17 -23.60 -18.67
C LEU A 3 25.25 -22.37 -18.59
N ILE A 4 24.96 -21.74 -19.73
CA ILE A 4 24.01 -20.61 -19.80
C ILE A 4 22.62 -21.09 -19.40
N LEU A 5 22.20 -22.24 -19.95
CA LEU A 5 20.89 -22.82 -19.70
C LEU A 5 20.71 -23.22 -18.23
N SER A 6 21.76 -23.79 -17.62
CA SER A 6 21.77 -24.16 -16.21
C SER A 6 21.73 -22.93 -15.28
N LEU A 7 22.50 -21.88 -15.58
CA LEU A 7 22.47 -20.63 -14.81
C LEU A 7 21.13 -19.91 -14.94
N LEU A 8 20.53 -19.91 -16.13
CA LEU A 8 19.18 -19.38 -16.34
C LEU A 8 18.13 -20.17 -15.55
N GLN A 9 18.23 -21.50 -15.48
CA GLN A 9 17.33 -22.32 -14.66
C GLN A 9 17.43 -21.96 -13.17
N GLN A 10 18.64 -21.78 -12.65
CA GLN A 10 18.86 -21.36 -11.26
C GLN A 10 18.36 -19.94 -11.01
N MET A 11 18.57 -19.03 -11.97
CA MET A 11 18.01 -17.69 -11.93
C MET A 11 16.48 -17.71 -11.85
N CYS A 12 15.79 -18.62 -12.56
CA CYS A 12 14.34 -18.77 -12.46
C CYS A 12 13.88 -19.13 -11.04
N VAL A 13 14.58 -20.03 -10.34
CA VAL A 13 14.27 -20.37 -8.94
C VAL A 13 14.47 -19.15 -8.03
N TYR A 14 15.58 -18.44 -8.23
CA TYR A 14 15.88 -17.20 -7.50
C TYR A 14 14.80 -16.13 -7.71
N LEU A 15 14.36 -15.92 -8.96
CA LEU A 15 13.30 -14.97 -9.31
C LEU A 15 11.92 -15.41 -8.80
N MET A 16 11.63 -16.71 -8.76
CA MET A 16 10.40 -17.24 -8.18
C MET A 16 10.33 -16.91 -6.68
N LEU A 17 11.43 -17.10 -5.94
CA LEU A 17 11.51 -16.71 -4.52
C LEU A 17 11.33 -15.20 -4.34
N ALA A 18 11.99 -14.39 -5.18
CA ALA A 18 11.79 -12.94 -5.19
C ALA A 18 10.33 -12.55 -5.45
N TYR A 19 9.67 -13.20 -6.42
CA TYR A 19 8.27 -12.98 -6.73
C TYR A 19 7.35 -13.33 -5.56
N MET A 20 7.56 -14.49 -4.91
CA MET A 20 6.78 -14.88 -3.74
C MET A 20 6.96 -13.90 -2.58
N LEU A 21 8.20 -13.49 -2.30
CA LEU A 21 8.49 -12.52 -1.24
C LEU A 21 7.94 -11.13 -1.57
N SER A 22 7.85 -10.73 -2.85
CA SER A 22 7.25 -9.46 -3.28
C SER A 22 5.77 -9.31 -2.90
N LYS A 23 5.06 -10.42 -2.66
CA LYS A 23 3.67 -10.43 -2.19
C LYS A 23 3.54 -10.25 -0.68
N THR A 24 4.63 -10.37 0.07
CA THR A 24 4.67 -10.21 1.52
C THR A 24 4.97 -8.75 1.93
N PRO A 25 4.67 -8.33 3.16
CA PRO A 25 5.01 -6.98 3.63
C PRO A 25 6.53 -6.71 3.71
N ILE A 26 7.38 -7.73 3.58
CA ILE A 26 8.85 -7.62 3.63
C ILE A 26 9.39 -6.71 2.52
N PHE A 27 8.71 -6.64 1.37
CA PHE A 27 9.12 -5.82 0.23
C PHE A 27 8.59 -4.37 0.28
N LEU A 28 7.74 -4.03 1.26
CA LEU A 28 7.22 -2.65 1.42
C LEU A 28 8.33 -1.58 1.54
N PRO A 29 9.43 -1.81 2.30
CA PRO A 29 10.53 -0.85 2.39
C PRO A 29 11.23 -0.57 1.06
N LEU A 30 11.10 -1.47 0.07
CA LEU A 30 11.72 -1.34 -1.26
C LEU A 30 10.90 -0.46 -2.21
N LEU A 31 9.61 -0.25 -1.95
CA LEU A 31 8.73 0.50 -2.85
C LEU A 31 9.07 2.00 -2.87
N ASN A 32 9.60 2.51 -1.75
CA ASN A 32 9.93 3.92 -1.55
C ASN A 32 11.34 4.07 -0.98
N ILE A 33 12.11 4.97 -1.57
CA ILE A 33 13.45 5.32 -1.09
C ILE A 33 13.29 6.11 0.21
N SER A 34 13.80 5.55 1.30
CA SER A 34 13.66 6.11 2.65
C SER A 34 15.02 6.15 3.32
N ASN A 35 15.32 7.27 3.99
CA ASN A 35 16.53 7.41 4.80
C ASN A 35 16.40 6.83 6.21
N ARG A 36 15.23 6.26 6.56
CA ARG A 36 14.99 5.67 7.88
C ARG A 36 15.91 4.48 8.13
N LEU A 37 16.51 4.42 9.32
CA LEU A 37 17.42 3.35 9.71
C LEU A 37 16.75 1.97 9.64
N SER A 38 15.48 1.87 10.04
CA SER A 38 14.72 0.62 9.95
C SER A 38 14.64 0.09 8.52
N HIS A 39 14.42 0.95 7.52
CA HIS A 39 14.40 0.55 6.11
C HIS A 39 15.78 0.06 5.65
N LYS A 40 16.86 0.76 6.03
CA LYS A 40 18.23 0.36 5.69
C LYS A 40 18.59 -1.00 6.28
N VAL A 41 18.19 -1.28 7.52
CA VAL A 41 18.40 -2.58 8.18
C VAL A 41 17.59 -3.67 7.48
N SER A 42 16.33 -3.42 7.12
CA SER A 42 15.53 -4.39 6.35
C SER A 42 16.14 -4.70 4.99
N ILE A 43 16.59 -3.68 4.25
CA ILE A 43 17.27 -3.83 2.96
C ILE A 43 18.55 -4.65 3.12
N TYR A 44 19.36 -4.33 4.14
CA TYR A 44 20.58 -5.08 4.45
C TYR A 44 20.28 -6.57 4.67
N ILE A 45 19.39 -6.91 5.60
CA ILE A 45 19.06 -8.31 5.93
C ILE A 45 18.53 -9.05 4.70
N LEU A 46 17.58 -8.44 3.98
CA LEU A 46 16.95 -9.04 2.81
C LEU A 46 17.97 -9.33 1.71
N PHE A 47 18.78 -8.34 1.33
CA PHE A 47 19.71 -8.52 0.21
C PHE A 47 20.97 -9.30 0.60
N SER A 48 21.38 -9.30 1.87
CA SER A 48 22.40 -10.24 2.35
C SER A 48 21.91 -11.69 2.25
N LEU A 49 20.65 -11.96 2.59
CA LEU A 49 20.06 -13.30 2.41
C LEU A 49 20.04 -13.69 0.93
N PHE A 50 19.62 -12.78 0.05
CA PHE A 50 19.65 -13.01 -1.39
C PHE A 50 21.06 -13.25 -1.94
N CYS A 51 22.08 -12.51 -1.49
CA CYS A 51 23.48 -12.79 -1.82
C CYS A 51 23.87 -14.21 -1.40
N ILE A 52 23.58 -14.60 -0.15
CA ILE A 52 23.93 -15.94 0.36
C ILE A 52 23.23 -17.03 -0.46
N LEU A 53 21.94 -16.87 -0.76
CA LEU A 53 21.18 -17.77 -1.62
C LEU A 53 21.77 -17.85 -3.03
N GLY A 54 22.24 -16.73 -3.58
CA GLY A 54 22.91 -16.69 -4.88
C GLY A 54 24.21 -17.49 -4.94
N THR A 55 24.87 -17.70 -3.79
CA THR A 55 26.01 -18.63 -3.66
C THR A 55 25.54 -20.09 -3.71
N TYR A 56 24.50 -20.43 -2.94
CA TYR A 56 24.00 -21.81 -2.81
C TYR A 56 23.31 -22.31 -4.08
N PHE A 57 22.62 -21.43 -4.79
CA PHE A 57 22.06 -21.74 -6.09
C PHE A 57 23.07 -21.60 -7.22
N GLY A 58 24.36 -21.40 -6.96
CA GLY A 58 25.38 -21.35 -8.00
C GLY A 58 25.78 -22.75 -8.53
N LEU A 59 26.34 -22.79 -9.72
CA LEU A 59 26.94 -24.02 -10.30
C LEU A 59 28.40 -24.14 -9.89
N GLN A 60 28.79 -25.32 -9.40
CA GLN A 60 30.19 -25.64 -9.18
C GLN A 60 30.88 -26.01 -10.49
N ILE A 61 32.01 -25.34 -10.78
CA ILE A 61 32.85 -25.56 -11.96
C ILE A 61 34.30 -25.44 -11.51
N ASN A 62 35.08 -26.53 -11.59
CA ASN A 62 36.52 -26.56 -11.30
C ASN A 62 36.87 -25.87 -9.96
N ASP A 63 36.23 -26.26 -8.85
CA ASP A 63 36.38 -25.68 -7.50
C ASP A 63 36.03 -24.18 -7.36
N ALA A 64 35.36 -23.61 -8.36
CA ALA A 64 34.76 -22.29 -8.33
C ALA A 64 33.23 -22.37 -8.47
N ILE A 65 32.53 -21.28 -8.13
CA ILE A 65 31.06 -21.23 -8.14
C ILE A 65 30.60 -20.12 -9.08
N ALA A 66 30.03 -20.50 -10.23
CA ALA A 66 29.29 -19.58 -11.09
C ALA A 66 27.96 -19.25 -10.40
N ASN A 67 27.73 -17.99 -10.08
CA ASN A 67 26.75 -17.60 -9.06
C ASN A 67 25.89 -16.41 -9.49
N THR A 68 24.82 -16.17 -8.76
CA THR A 68 23.89 -15.04 -8.99
C THR A 68 23.96 -13.99 -7.87
N ARG A 69 25.08 -13.95 -7.12
CA ARG A 69 25.26 -13.06 -5.95
C ARG A 69 25.18 -11.58 -6.28
N ALA A 70 25.62 -11.20 -7.48
CA ALA A 70 25.64 -9.82 -7.93
C ALA A 70 24.26 -9.17 -7.91
N ILE A 71 23.19 -9.94 -8.17
CA ILE A 71 21.81 -9.42 -8.08
C ILE A 71 21.53 -8.93 -6.67
N GLY A 72 21.87 -9.71 -5.64
CA GLY A 72 21.69 -9.31 -4.24
C GLY A 72 22.53 -8.08 -3.88
N ALA A 73 23.81 -8.07 -4.25
CA ALA A 73 24.76 -7.02 -3.89
C ALA A 73 24.39 -5.68 -4.56
N VAL A 74 24.23 -5.68 -5.88
CA VAL A 74 23.89 -4.49 -6.66
C VAL A 74 22.55 -3.91 -6.20
N MET A 75 21.52 -4.75 -6.02
CA MET A 75 20.20 -4.27 -5.58
C MET A 75 20.23 -3.75 -4.13
N GLY A 76 20.97 -4.40 -3.24
CA GLY A 76 21.20 -3.90 -1.88
C GLY A 76 21.82 -2.51 -1.86
N GLY A 77 22.80 -2.26 -2.73
CA GLY A 77 23.37 -0.92 -2.93
C GLY A 77 22.39 0.06 -3.58
N LEU A 78 21.66 -0.37 -4.60
CA LEU A 78 20.75 0.48 -5.36
C LEU A 78 19.60 1.02 -4.51
N PHE A 79 19.08 0.23 -3.55
CA PHE A 79 18.01 0.64 -2.65
C PHE A 79 18.51 1.21 -1.31
N GLY A 80 19.61 0.68 -0.78
CA GLY A 80 20.13 1.06 0.53
C GLY A 80 21.23 2.13 0.52
N GLY A 81 21.72 2.50 -0.66
CA GLY A 81 22.84 3.42 -0.84
C GLY A 81 24.21 2.75 -0.60
N PRO A 82 25.31 3.52 -0.66
CA PRO A 82 26.68 2.98 -0.68
C PRO A 82 27.05 2.25 0.60
N VAL A 83 26.60 2.71 1.76
CA VAL A 83 26.90 2.07 3.04
C VAL A 83 26.22 0.70 3.15
N VAL A 84 24.92 0.62 2.83
CA VAL A 84 24.21 -0.66 2.87
C VAL A 84 24.74 -1.61 1.79
N GLY A 85 24.98 -1.10 0.57
CA GLY A 85 25.57 -1.89 -0.52
C GLY A 85 26.92 -2.49 -0.16
N PHE A 86 27.80 -1.71 0.48
CA PHE A 86 29.08 -2.20 1.00
C PHE A 86 28.90 -3.38 1.95
N PHE A 87 28.05 -3.23 2.98
CA PHE A 87 27.86 -4.29 3.96
C PHE A 87 27.12 -5.51 3.40
N VAL A 88 26.14 -5.33 2.49
CA VAL A 88 25.49 -6.45 1.79
C VAL A 88 26.52 -7.24 1.00
N GLY A 89 27.32 -6.55 0.19
CA GLY A 89 28.37 -7.15 -0.63
C GLY A 89 29.45 -7.83 0.21
N LEU A 90 29.88 -7.19 1.30
CA LEU A 90 30.85 -7.74 2.25
C LEU A 90 30.33 -9.02 2.90
N THR A 91 29.08 -9.04 3.38
CA THR A 91 28.48 -10.23 4.01
C THR A 91 28.36 -11.38 3.00
N GLY A 92 27.90 -11.11 1.78
CA GLY A 92 27.84 -12.12 0.72
C GLY A 92 29.21 -12.61 0.27
N GLY A 93 30.19 -11.72 0.23
CA GLY A 93 31.58 -12.02 -0.10
C GLY A 93 32.28 -12.85 0.97
N LEU A 94 32.13 -12.49 2.25
CA LEU A 94 32.65 -13.25 3.39
C LEU A 94 32.03 -14.63 3.47
N HIS A 95 30.71 -14.75 3.25
CA HIS A 95 30.06 -16.06 3.18
C HIS A 95 30.70 -16.93 2.09
N ARG A 96 30.89 -16.40 0.87
CA ARG A 96 31.58 -17.14 -0.19
C ARG A 96 33.03 -17.47 0.17
N TYR A 97 33.74 -16.57 0.86
CA TYR A 97 35.11 -16.78 1.30
C TYR A 97 35.23 -18.00 2.23
N THR A 98 34.28 -18.17 3.15
CA THR A 98 34.29 -19.33 4.08
C THR A 98 34.12 -20.68 3.41
N LEU A 99 33.62 -20.73 2.17
CA LEU A 99 33.50 -21.97 1.39
C LEU A 99 34.83 -22.39 0.73
N GLY A 100 35.86 -21.54 0.74
CA GLY A 100 37.18 -21.83 0.20
C GLY A 100 37.25 -21.92 -1.34
N GLY A 101 38.37 -22.42 -1.85
CA GLY A 101 38.67 -22.52 -3.28
C GLY A 101 39.51 -21.33 -3.77
N PHE A 102 40.23 -21.50 -4.88
CA PHE A 102 41.25 -20.54 -5.32
C PHE A 102 40.72 -19.14 -5.74
N THR A 103 39.39 -18.98 -5.81
CA THR A 103 38.70 -17.72 -6.14
C THR A 103 38.06 -17.04 -4.93
N ASP A 104 38.20 -17.60 -3.72
CA ASP A 104 37.54 -17.14 -2.50
C ASP A 104 37.74 -15.65 -2.21
N LEU A 105 38.98 -15.18 -2.16
CA LEU A 105 39.37 -13.80 -1.87
C LEU A 105 38.90 -12.86 -2.98
N ALA A 106 39.11 -13.26 -4.23
CA ALA A 106 38.70 -12.48 -5.39
C ALA A 106 37.18 -12.29 -5.43
N CYS A 107 36.42 -13.35 -5.12
CA CYS A 107 34.96 -13.33 -5.01
C CYS A 107 34.45 -12.50 -3.82
N ALA A 108 35.21 -12.40 -2.73
CA ALA A 108 34.84 -11.57 -1.59
C ALA A 108 35.00 -10.08 -1.92
N ILE A 109 36.12 -9.73 -2.56
CA ILE A 109 36.40 -8.36 -3.00
C ILE A 109 35.42 -7.94 -4.10
N SER A 110 35.18 -8.80 -5.10
CA SER A 110 34.29 -8.47 -6.22
C SER A 110 32.85 -8.23 -5.77
N THR A 111 32.30 -9.09 -4.90
CA THR A 111 30.91 -8.94 -4.42
C THR A 111 30.74 -7.69 -3.54
N THR A 112 31.77 -7.33 -2.78
CA THR A 112 31.79 -6.05 -2.05
C THR A 112 31.80 -4.86 -3.03
N ALA A 113 32.58 -4.94 -4.11
CA ALA A 113 32.64 -3.91 -5.14
C ALA A 113 31.31 -3.78 -5.91
N GLU A 114 30.64 -4.88 -6.25
CA GLU A 114 29.31 -4.89 -6.89
C GLU A 114 28.28 -4.11 -6.05
N GLY A 115 28.26 -4.37 -4.74
CA GLY A 115 27.35 -3.66 -3.82
C GLY A 115 27.66 -2.17 -3.70
N LEU A 116 28.95 -1.80 -3.69
CA LEU A 116 29.38 -0.40 -3.75
C LEU A 116 28.98 0.27 -5.06
N ILE A 117 29.15 -0.40 -6.21
CA ILE A 117 28.77 0.11 -7.54
C ILE A 117 27.27 0.45 -7.55
N GLY A 118 26.42 -0.47 -7.08
CA GLY A 118 24.98 -0.22 -6.94
C GLY A 118 24.67 1.00 -6.05
N GLY A 119 25.37 1.13 -4.92
CA GLY A 119 25.17 2.25 -3.99
C GLY A 119 25.74 3.60 -4.46
N LEU A 120 26.80 3.60 -5.25
CA LEU A 120 27.30 4.80 -5.92
C LEU A 120 26.33 5.24 -7.01
N ALA A 121 25.79 4.30 -7.79
CA ALA A 121 24.75 4.59 -8.78
C ALA A 121 23.49 5.18 -8.12
N HIS A 122 23.06 4.64 -6.97
CA HIS A 122 22.00 5.21 -6.13
C HIS A 122 22.26 6.68 -5.81
N THR A 123 23.45 6.98 -5.28
CA THR A 123 23.82 8.35 -4.88
C THR A 123 23.88 9.29 -6.09
N TYR A 124 24.43 8.82 -7.20
CA TYR A 124 24.55 9.58 -8.44
C TYR A 124 23.17 9.96 -9.01
N LEU A 125 22.26 8.99 -9.11
CA LEU A 125 20.92 9.21 -9.66
C LEU A 125 20.07 10.11 -8.77
N LEU A 126 20.15 9.95 -7.44
CA LEU A 126 19.44 10.83 -6.50
C LEU A 126 19.96 12.27 -6.54
N ARG A 127 21.28 12.49 -6.57
CA ARG A 127 21.87 13.84 -6.67
C ARG A 127 21.48 14.56 -7.97
N ARG A 128 21.23 13.82 -9.05
CA ARG A 128 20.75 14.36 -10.33
C ARG A 128 19.22 14.55 -10.39
N GLY A 129 18.50 14.29 -9.31
CA GLY A 129 17.03 14.35 -9.28
C GLY A 129 16.33 13.23 -10.08
N LYS A 130 17.06 12.20 -10.50
CA LYS A 130 16.57 11.11 -11.35
C LYS A 130 16.24 9.86 -10.54
N GLY A 131 15.65 10.01 -9.35
CA GLY A 131 15.35 8.88 -8.44
C GLY A 131 14.40 7.84 -9.03
N VAL A 132 13.47 8.24 -9.92
CA VAL A 132 12.54 7.33 -10.61
C VAL A 132 13.29 6.28 -11.43
N LEU A 133 14.44 6.64 -11.98
CA LEU A 133 15.27 5.75 -12.81
C LEU A 133 15.87 4.57 -12.04
N LEU A 134 15.93 4.65 -10.71
CA LEU A 134 16.37 3.53 -9.86
C LEU A 134 15.41 2.34 -9.95
N PHE A 135 14.16 2.59 -10.32
CA PHE A 135 13.13 1.56 -10.50
C PHE A 135 13.03 1.09 -11.96
N SER A 136 13.91 1.53 -12.85
CA SER A 136 13.87 1.18 -14.27
C SER A 136 14.66 -0.10 -14.54
N PRO A 137 14.04 -1.18 -15.07
CA PRO A 137 14.73 -2.43 -15.36
C PRO A 137 15.94 -2.28 -16.29
N SER A 138 15.88 -1.38 -17.27
CA SER A 138 16.98 -1.15 -18.23
C SER A 138 18.22 -0.51 -17.59
N ILE A 139 18.01 0.33 -16.56
CA ILE A 139 19.11 0.98 -15.84
C ILE A 139 19.74 -0.01 -14.86
N VAL A 140 18.92 -0.82 -14.19
CA VAL A 140 19.41 -1.92 -13.35
C VAL A 140 20.21 -2.92 -14.17
N PHE A 141 19.75 -3.26 -15.38
CA PHE A 141 20.50 -4.08 -16.33
C PHE A 141 21.89 -3.49 -16.61
N ALA A 142 21.96 -2.20 -16.97
CA ALA A 142 23.22 -1.55 -17.32
C ALA A 142 24.21 -1.48 -16.12
N ILE A 143 23.70 -1.17 -14.92
CA ILE A 143 24.51 -1.12 -13.70
C ILE A 143 25.06 -2.51 -13.36
N THR A 144 24.23 -3.54 -13.45
CA THR A 144 24.62 -4.92 -13.13
C THR A 144 25.61 -5.46 -14.16
N LEU A 145 25.41 -5.16 -15.44
CA LEU A 145 26.35 -5.51 -16.52
C LEU A 145 27.72 -4.91 -16.25
N PHE A 146 27.77 -3.63 -15.88
CA PHE A 146 29.03 -2.97 -15.53
C PHE A 146 29.67 -3.59 -14.27
N ALA A 147 28.88 -3.90 -13.25
CA ALA A 147 29.36 -4.53 -12.03
C ALA A 147 29.97 -5.92 -12.31
N GLU A 148 29.34 -6.73 -13.17
CA GLU A 148 29.85 -8.03 -13.59
C GLU A 148 31.16 -7.93 -14.39
N LEU A 149 31.30 -6.93 -15.26
CA LEU A 149 32.57 -6.69 -15.95
C LEU A 149 33.69 -6.36 -14.96
N VAL A 150 33.40 -5.55 -13.95
CA VAL A 150 34.34 -5.25 -12.86
C VAL A 150 34.69 -6.51 -12.07
N GLN A 151 33.70 -7.36 -11.79
CA GLN A 151 33.93 -8.65 -11.13
C GLN A 151 34.89 -9.55 -11.91
N MET A 152 34.68 -9.72 -13.22
CA MET A 152 35.56 -10.54 -14.06
C MET A 152 37.00 -10.00 -14.08
N ALA A 153 37.16 -8.67 -14.10
CA ALA A 153 38.47 -8.04 -13.99
C ALA A 153 39.14 -8.31 -12.62
N ILE A 154 38.38 -8.18 -11.53
CA ILE A 154 38.88 -8.46 -10.16
C ILE A 154 39.31 -9.92 -10.03
N LEU A 155 38.54 -10.86 -10.59
CA LEU A 155 38.89 -12.27 -10.62
C LEU A 155 40.25 -12.53 -11.28
N LEU A 156 40.50 -11.95 -12.46
CA LEU A 156 41.78 -12.10 -13.16
C LEU A 156 42.96 -11.45 -12.41
N MET A 157 42.72 -10.33 -11.71
CA MET A 157 43.78 -9.61 -11.00
C MET A 157 44.17 -10.27 -9.67
N VAL A 158 43.21 -10.88 -8.96
CA VAL A 158 43.39 -11.33 -7.57
C VAL A 158 43.54 -12.85 -7.46
N ALA A 159 42.81 -13.63 -8.25
CA ALA A 159 42.82 -15.09 -8.11
C ALA A 159 44.15 -15.68 -8.61
N LYS A 160 44.74 -16.59 -7.83
CA LYS A 160 45.99 -17.29 -8.17
C LYS A 160 45.79 -18.81 -8.07
N PRO A 161 46.39 -19.61 -8.98
CA PRO A 161 47.26 -19.21 -10.10
C PRO A 161 46.49 -18.61 -11.28
N PHE A 162 47.13 -17.68 -12.02
CA PHE A 162 46.50 -16.92 -13.10
C PHE A 162 45.96 -17.79 -14.23
N ASP A 163 46.68 -18.86 -14.59
CA ASP A 163 46.26 -19.76 -15.68
C ASP A 163 44.89 -20.40 -15.39
N GLN A 164 44.66 -20.82 -14.14
CA GLN A 164 43.37 -21.37 -13.71
C GLN A 164 42.28 -20.28 -13.67
N ALA A 165 42.61 -19.07 -13.22
CA ALA A 165 41.69 -17.93 -13.20
C ALA A 165 41.24 -17.55 -14.62
N TYR A 166 42.16 -17.53 -15.59
CA TYR A 166 41.86 -17.20 -16.98
C TYR A 166 40.94 -18.23 -17.65
N VAL A 167 41.22 -19.51 -17.44
CA VAL A 167 40.37 -20.60 -17.95
C VAL A 167 38.96 -20.52 -17.36
N LEU A 168 38.87 -20.27 -16.05
CA LEU A 168 37.59 -20.10 -15.37
C LEU A 168 36.81 -18.90 -15.91
N VAL A 169 37.43 -17.71 -15.94
CA VAL A 169 36.77 -16.48 -16.39
C VAL A 169 36.30 -16.61 -17.84
N SER A 170 37.09 -17.25 -18.70
CA SER A 170 36.72 -17.52 -20.09
C SER A 170 35.48 -18.44 -20.22
N ALA A 171 35.27 -19.34 -19.26
CA ALA A 171 34.09 -20.21 -19.21
C ALA A 171 32.85 -19.51 -18.63
N ILE A 172 33.02 -18.66 -17.61
CA ILE A 172 31.89 -18.11 -16.83
C ILE A 172 31.50 -16.68 -17.20
N ALA A 173 32.38 -15.88 -17.82
CA ALA A 173 32.16 -14.45 -18.03
C ALA A 173 30.87 -14.18 -18.81
N ALA A 174 30.74 -14.72 -20.02
CA ALA A 174 29.55 -14.47 -20.84
C ALA A 174 28.25 -15.00 -20.19
N PRO A 175 28.19 -16.26 -19.69
CA PRO A 175 27.00 -16.76 -19.01
C PRO A 175 26.58 -15.95 -17.77
N MET A 176 27.53 -15.57 -16.90
CA MET A 176 27.23 -14.83 -15.67
C MET A 176 26.83 -13.37 -15.95
N ILE A 177 27.56 -12.67 -16.82
CA ILE A 177 27.23 -11.28 -17.20
C ILE A 177 25.80 -11.22 -17.73
N ILE A 178 25.42 -12.14 -18.63
CA ILE A 178 24.09 -12.16 -19.22
C ILE A 178 23.04 -12.54 -18.17
N ALA A 179 23.23 -13.65 -17.45
CA ALA A 179 22.25 -14.15 -16.49
C ALA A 179 22.01 -13.15 -15.35
N ASN A 180 23.06 -12.57 -14.77
CA ASN A 180 22.92 -11.66 -13.63
C ASN A 180 22.32 -10.31 -14.04
N SER A 181 22.70 -9.78 -15.20
CA SER A 181 22.13 -8.53 -15.71
C SER A 181 20.65 -8.67 -16.05
N ILE A 182 20.26 -9.74 -16.74
CA ILE A 182 18.85 -10.04 -17.04
C ILE A 182 18.09 -10.34 -15.76
N GLY A 183 18.66 -11.13 -14.85
CA GLY A 183 18.04 -11.47 -13.57
C GLY A 183 17.77 -10.25 -12.70
N ALA A 184 18.72 -9.32 -12.60
CA ALA A 184 18.52 -8.06 -11.88
C ALA A 184 17.43 -7.19 -12.53
N ALA A 185 17.39 -7.13 -13.87
CA ALA A 185 16.34 -6.42 -14.59
C ALA A 185 14.94 -7.03 -14.38
N LEU A 186 14.83 -8.36 -14.40
CA LEU A 186 13.57 -9.06 -14.14
C LEU A 186 13.13 -8.91 -12.68
N PHE A 187 14.07 -8.98 -11.72
CA PHE A 187 13.78 -8.67 -10.33
C PHE A 187 13.23 -7.24 -10.19
N MET A 188 13.85 -6.28 -10.88
CA MET A 188 13.38 -4.90 -10.89
C MET A 188 11.98 -4.80 -11.52
N SER A 189 11.70 -5.53 -12.60
CA SER A 189 10.36 -5.58 -13.21
C SER A 189 9.31 -6.09 -12.22
N ILE A 190 9.61 -7.16 -11.47
CA ILE A 190 8.71 -7.70 -10.44
C ILE A 190 8.43 -6.65 -9.36
N LEU A 191 9.46 -5.93 -8.91
CA LEU A 191 9.32 -4.90 -7.90
C LEU A 191 8.53 -3.69 -8.45
N GLN A 192 8.76 -3.31 -9.69
CA GLN A 192 8.03 -2.23 -10.37
C GLN A 192 6.55 -2.57 -10.51
N ASP A 193 6.21 -3.79 -10.95
CA ASP A 193 4.82 -4.25 -11.02
C ASP A 193 4.14 -4.17 -9.66
N ARG A 194 4.85 -4.60 -8.60
CA ARG A 194 4.31 -4.53 -7.24
C ARG A 194 4.05 -3.08 -6.80
N LYS A 195 4.95 -2.16 -7.16
CA LYS A 195 4.82 -0.73 -6.88
C LYS A 195 3.64 -0.11 -7.62
N THR A 196 3.55 -0.32 -8.94
CA THR A 196 2.46 0.20 -9.77
C THR A 196 1.10 -0.26 -9.26
N ILE A 197 0.97 -1.56 -8.95
CA ILE A 197 -0.26 -2.10 -8.38
C ILE A 197 -0.61 -1.37 -7.07
N PHE A 198 0.35 -1.18 -6.18
CA PHE A 198 0.11 -0.50 -4.90
C PHE A 198 -0.30 0.97 -5.08
N GLU A 199 0.36 1.70 -5.99
CA GLU A 199 0.06 3.10 -6.31
C GLU A 199 -1.32 3.26 -6.98
N GLU A 200 -1.66 2.41 -7.95
CA GLU A 200 -2.98 2.43 -8.62
C GLU A 200 -4.13 2.20 -7.63
N TYR A 201 -3.97 1.25 -6.70
CA TYR A 201 -4.95 1.01 -5.65
C TYR A 201 -5.12 2.23 -4.72
N SER A 202 -4.01 2.86 -4.32
CA SER A 202 -4.04 4.05 -3.45
C SER A 202 -4.64 5.29 -4.13
N ALA A 203 -4.32 5.51 -5.41
CA ALA A 203 -4.87 6.61 -6.19
C ALA A 203 -6.37 6.45 -6.43
N THR A 204 -6.82 5.23 -6.78
CA THR A 204 -8.24 4.95 -7.00
C THR A 204 -9.06 5.15 -5.72
N PHE A 205 -8.51 4.72 -4.57
CA PHE A 205 -9.10 4.97 -3.26
C PHE A 205 -9.26 6.46 -2.98
N SER A 206 -8.18 7.23 -3.13
CA SER A 206 -8.17 8.66 -2.85
C SER A 206 -9.16 9.42 -3.74
N ARG A 207 -9.23 9.05 -5.02
CA ARG A 207 -10.18 9.65 -5.97
C ARG A 207 -11.63 9.36 -5.61
N ARG A 208 -11.96 8.13 -5.21
CA ARG A 208 -13.33 7.77 -4.77
C ARG A 208 -13.74 8.53 -3.52
N ALA A 209 -12.85 8.60 -2.52
CA ALA A 209 -13.11 9.36 -1.31
C ALA A 209 -13.36 10.86 -1.61
N LEU A 210 -12.54 11.46 -2.47
CA LEU A 210 -12.71 12.85 -2.89
C LEU A 210 -14.01 13.06 -3.67
N ASN A 211 -14.34 12.17 -4.60
CA ASN A 211 -15.61 12.23 -5.34
C ASN A 211 -16.82 12.16 -4.39
N ILE A 212 -16.79 11.27 -3.39
CA ILE A 212 -17.86 11.18 -2.40
C ILE A 212 -17.97 12.49 -1.62
N ALA A 213 -16.84 13.05 -1.18
CA ALA A 213 -16.79 14.33 -0.49
C ALA A 213 -17.41 15.44 -1.34
N GLU A 214 -16.94 15.63 -2.58
CA GLU A 214 -17.42 16.66 -3.51
C GLU A 214 -18.92 16.53 -3.80
N ARG A 215 -19.39 15.31 -4.09
CA ARG A 215 -20.81 15.05 -4.37
C ARG A 215 -21.71 15.18 -3.14
N SER A 216 -21.15 15.07 -1.94
CA SER A 216 -21.90 15.14 -0.68
C SER A 216 -22.01 16.56 -0.11
N VAL A 217 -21.20 17.50 -0.59
CA VAL A 217 -21.17 18.89 -0.11
C VAL A 217 -22.56 19.54 -0.27
N GLY A 218 -23.05 20.16 0.80
CA GLY A 218 -24.31 20.90 0.80
C GLY A 218 -25.58 20.03 0.88
N ILE A 219 -25.50 18.72 0.68
CA ILE A 219 -26.67 17.83 0.79
C ILE A 219 -27.21 17.82 2.22
N LEU A 220 -26.32 17.78 3.22
CA LEU A 220 -26.70 17.74 4.63
C LEU A 220 -26.92 19.13 5.24
N ALA A 221 -26.73 20.21 4.48
CA ALA A 221 -26.96 21.57 4.95
C ALA A 221 -28.45 21.85 5.26
N SER A 222 -29.37 21.15 4.58
CA SER A 222 -30.81 21.21 4.86
C SER A 222 -31.27 20.23 5.96
N GLY A 223 -30.33 19.58 6.65
CA GLY A 223 -30.57 18.73 7.81
C GLY A 223 -30.41 17.23 7.54
N PHE A 224 -30.31 16.45 8.63
CA PHE A 224 -30.16 15.00 8.58
C PHE A 224 -31.53 14.30 8.42
N THR A 225 -32.07 14.34 7.20
CA THR A 225 -33.40 13.81 6.85
C THR A 225 -33.31 12.53 6.01
N ALA A 226 -34.42 11.80 5.84
CA ALA A 226 -34.47 10.60 5.00
C ALA A 226 -34.10 10.87 3.52
N ASP A 227 -34.57 12.00 2.95
CA ASP A 227 -34.26 12.39 1.56
C ASP A 227 -32.76 12.66 1.37
N ASN A 228 -32.17 13.42 2.28
CA ASN A 228 -30.73 13.72 2.23
C ASN A 228 -29.89 12.47 2.49
N ALA A 229 -30.30 11.63 3.45
CA ALA A 229 -29.66 10.34 3.70
C ALA A 229 -29.71 9.42 2.47
N GLU A 230 -30.80 9.43 1.70
CA GLU A 230 -30.89 8.62 0.47
C GLU A 230 -29.88 9.08 -0.58
N LYS A 231 -29.76 10.39 -0.81
CA LYS A 231 -28.78 10.96 -1.74
C LYS A 231 -27.35 10.58 -1.34
N ILE A 232 -26.99 10.73 -0.07
CA ILE A 232 -25.68 10.35 0.45
C ILE A 232 -25.45 8.84 0.31
N ALA A 233 -26.41 8.00 0.72
CA ALA A 233 -26.28 6.55 0.63
C ALA A 233 -26.06 6.10 -0.82
N ARG A 234 -26.73 6.76 -1.79
CA ARG A 234 -26.56 6.49 -3.22
C ARG A 234 -25.18 6.89 -3.74
N ILE A 235 -24.68 8.07 -3.37
CA ILE A 235 -23.32 8.52 -3.72
C ILE A 235 -22.28 7.52 -3.20
N VAL A 236 -22.36 7.16 -1.91
CA VAL A 236 -21.46 6.18 -1.30
C VAL A 236 -21.58 4.84 -2.01
N TYR A 237 -22.79 4.37 -2.31
CA TYR A 237 -23.00 3.10 -3.01
C TYR A 237 -22.36 3.09 -4.41
N GLU A 238 -22.53 4.15 -5.20
CA GLU A 238 -21.99 4.27 -6.55
C GLU A 238 -20.45 4.31 -6.58
N GLU A 239 -19.84 5.05 -5.67
CA GLU A 239 -18.38 5.26 -5.63
C GLU A 239 -17.66 4.07 -4.97
N THR A 240 -18.25 3.48 -3.93
CA THR A 240 -17.63 2.35 -3.20
C THR A 240 -17.93 0.99 -3.84
N LYS A 241 -19.06 0.84 -4.53
CA LYS A 241 -19.55 -0.41 -5.15
C LYS A 241 -19.63 -1.58 -4.15
N VAL A 242 -19.95 -1.28 -2.90
CA VAL A 242 -20.26 -2.29 -1.87
C VAL A 242 -21.61 -2.95 -2.15
N GLY A 243 -21.90 -4.05 -1.47
CA GLY A 243 -23.17 -4.77 -1.60
C GLY A 243 -24.39 -3.93 -1.23
N ALA A 244 -24.31 -3.13 -0.17
CA ALA A 244 -25.34 -2.14 0.18
C ALA A 244 -24.78 -1.04 1.08
N VAL A 245 -25.48 0.09 1.15
CA VAL A 245 -25.23 1.20 2.08
C VAL A 245 -26.53 1.52 2.82
N SER A 246 -26.47 1.68 4.14
CA SER A 246 -27.59 2.14 4.95
C SER A 246 -27.18 3.34 5.80
N ILE A 247 -28.08 4.29 5.96
CA ILE A 247 -27.95 5.37 6.94
C ILE A 247 -29.14 5.28 7.89
N THR A 248 -28.87 5.37 9.18
CA THR A 248 -29.89 5.35 10.25
C THR A 248 -29.80 6.62 11.08
N ASP A 249 -30.89 6.98 11.71
CA ASP A 249 -30.85 7.81 12.92
C ASP A 249 -30.62 6.90 14.15
N ASN A 250 -31.00 7.34 15.34
CA ASN A 250 -30.87 6.55 16.57
C ASN A 250 -31.96 5.48 16.76
N ASN A 251 -33.02 5.49 15.94
CA ASN A 251 -34.21 4.65 16.13
C ASN A 251 -34.56 3.80 14.89
N LYS A 252 -34.30 4.29 13.68
CA LYS A 252 -34.80 3.73 12.42
C LYS A 252 -33.85 3.98 11.25
N ILE A 253 -34.07 3.23 10.18
CA ILE A 253 -33.38 3.38 8.90
C ILE A 253 -33.90 4.64 8.19
N LEU A 254 -33.01 5.57 7.87
CA LEU A 254 -33.31 6.75 7.05
C LEU A 254 -33.20 6.44 5.56
N ALA A 255 -32.17 5.69 5.19
CA ALA A 255 -31.93 5.29 3.81
C ALA A 255 -31.28 3.91 3.71
N PHE A 256 -31.56 3.24 2.60
CA PHE A 256 -30.94 1.97 2.26
C PHE A 256 -30.84 1.83 0.73
N VAL A 257 -29.64 1.55 0.23
CA VAL A 257 -29.36 1.39 -1.21
C VAL A 257 -28.55 0.12 -1.44
N GLY A 258 -28.98 -0.74 -2.34
CA GLY A 258 -28.26 -1.96 -2.75
C GLY A 258 -28.97 -3.27 -2.42
N ILE A 259 -28.21 -4.34 -2.22
CA ILE A 259 -28.71 -5.69 -1.96
C ILE A 259 -29.50 -5.72 -0.65
N GLY A 260 -30.75 -6.18 -0.72
CA GLY A 260 -31.65 -6.22 0.44
C GLY A 260 -32.59 -5.02 0.56
N ALA A 261 -32.58 -4.09 -0.40
CA ALA A 261 -33.50 -2.94 -0.43
C ALA A 261 -34.99 -3.32 -0.47
N ASN A 262 -35.33 -4.56 -0.84
CA ASN A 262 -36.70 -5.05 -0.80
C ASN A 262 -37.27 -5.17 0.63
N HIS A 263 -36.43 -5.43 1.64
CA HIS A 263 -36.83 -5.62 3.04
C HIS A 263 -36.19 -4.65 4.03
N HIS A 264 -35.01 -4.09 3.74
CA HIS A 264 -34.42 -3.00 4.52
C HIS A 264 -34.98 -1.63 4.09
N ARG A 265 -36.27 -1.40 4.29
CA ARG A 265 -36.93 -0.17 3.82
C ARG A 265 -36.68 1.01 4.77
N PRO A 266 -36.62 2.24 4.25
CA PRO A 266 -36.68 3.44 5.11
C PRO A 266 -37.85 3.39 6.09
N GLN A 267 -37.69 4.03 7.24
CA GLN A 267 -38.60 4.01 8.39
C GLN A 267 -38.68 2.69 9.17
N THR A 268 -37.93 1.65 8.77
CA THR A 268 -37.87 0.41 9.53
C THR A 268 -37.06 0.62 10.82
N PRO A 269 -37.53 0.17 11.99
CA PRO A 269 -36.78 0.30 13.25
C PRO A 269 -35.43 -0.42 13.21
N ILE A 270 -34.46 0.11 13.94
CA ILE A 270 -33.16 -0.56 14.15
C ILE A 270 -33.41 -1.82 14.97
N SER A 271 -33.06 -2.96 14.40
CA SER A 271 -33.26 -4.29 15.03
C SER A 271 -31.96 -5.06 15.22
N SER A 272 -30.83 -4.54 14.71
CA SER A 272 -29.52 -5.17 14.86
C SER A 272 -28.85 -4.65 16.14
N GLN A 273 -28.53 -5.56 17.07
CA GLN A 273 -27.84 -5.21 18.33
C GLN A 273 -26.51 -4.51 18.05
N SER A 274 -25.73 -4.97 17.07
CA SER A 274 -24.46 -4.33 16.67
C SER A 274 -24.64 -2.89 16.18
N THR A 275 -25.83 -2.49 15.74
CA THR A 275 -26.08 -1.08 15.42
C THR A 275 -26.29 -0.27 16.69
N LEU A 276 -27.07 -0.80 17.62
CA LEU A 276 -27.34 -0.15 18.90
C LEU A 276 -26.05 -0.01 19.70
N ASP A 277 -25.24 -1.07 19.76
CA ASP A 277 -23.93 -1.06 20.42
C ASP A 277 -23.01 0.03 19.83
N ALA A 278 -22.97 0.19 18.51
CA ALA A 278 -22.16 1.23 17.86
C ALA A 278 -22.63 2.65 18.22
N ILE A 279 -23.95 2.84 18.40
CA ILE A 279 -24.54 4.12 18.82
C ILE A 279 -24.22 4.39 20.29
N GLU A 280 -24.45 3.41 21.17
CA GLU A 280 -24.29 3.54 22.62
C GLU A 280 -22.83 3.69 23.03
N GLN A 281 -21.94 2.90 22.43
CA GLN A 281 -20.51 2.89 22.75
C GLN A 281 -19.72 3.93 21.96
N ASN A 282 -20.35 4.55 20.95
CA ASN A 282 -19.70 5.48 20.02
C ASN A 282 -18.45 4.87 19.36
N ASP A 283 -18.53 3.58 19.03
CA ASP A 283 -17.42 2.81 18.48
C ASP A 283 -17.76 2.21 17.12
N ILE A 284 -16.72 1.99 16.32
CA ILE A 284 -16.84 1.37 14.99
C ILE A 284 -16.96 -0.13 15.18
N ILE A 285 -18.06 -0.71 14.69
CA ILE A 285 -18.30 -2.15 14.79
C ILE A 285 -18.11 -2.80 13.43
N TYR A 286 -17.16 -3.73 13.38
CA TYR A 286 -16.89 -4.54 12.20
C TYR A 286 -17.40 -5.97 12.37
N LEU A 287 -18.31 -6.36 11.48
CA LEU A 287 -18.82 -7.71 11.31
C LEU A 287 -18.15 -8.32 10.08
N ASP A 288 -17.12 -9.14 10.29
CA ASP A 288 -16.19 -9.62 9.26
C ASP A 288 -16.80 -10.61 8.26
N GLY A 289 -17.95 -11.22 8.58
CA GLY A 289 -18.56 -12.27 7.76
C GLY A 289 -18.01 -13.67 8.00
N LYS A 290 -17.03 -13.84 8.90
CA LYS A 290 -16.42 -15.13 9.24
C LYS A 290 -16.61 -15.46 10.72
N GLU A 291 -15.93 -14.73 11.61
CA GLU A 291 -16.07 -14.92 13.06
C GLU A 291 -17.33 -14.25 13.60
N ARG A 292 -17.65 -13.07 13.08
CA ARG A 292 -18.82 -12.27 13.43
C ARG A 292 -19.62 -11.95 12.16
N PRO A 293 -20.42 -12.91 11.66
CA PRO A 293 -21.21 -12.67 10.46
C PRO A 293 -22.35 -11.70 10.71
N TYR A 294 -22.64 -10.84 9.72
CA TYR A 294 -23.86 -10.06 9.73
C TYR A 294 -25.07 -10.98 9.53
N GLN A 295 -26.06 -10.85 10.40
CA GLN A 295 -27.33 -11.56 10.33
C GLN A 295 -28.47 -10.56 10.23
N CYS A 296 -29.23 -10.65 9.14
CA CYS A 296 -30.41 -9.83 8.96
C CYS A 296 -31.55 -10.34 9.85
N SER A 297 -32.07 -9.47 10.71
CA SER A 297 -33.23 -9.70 11.57
C SER A 297 -34.57 -9.64 10.83
N LEU A 298 -34.60 -9.05 9.63
CA LEU A 298 -35.84 -8.79 8.87
C LEU A 298 -36.18 -9.90 7.87
N SER A 299 -35.18 -10.62 7.36
CA SER A 299 -35.38 -11.65 6.34
C SER A 299 -34.29 -12.72 6.39
N ALA A 300 -34.71 -13.98 6.45
CA ALA A 300 -33.82 -15.14 6.37
C ALA A 300 -33.10 -15.25 5.01
N GLU A 301 -33.68 -14.70 3.94
CA GLU A 301 -33.13 -14.74 2.57
C GLU A 301 -32.15 -13.60 2.28
N CYS A 302 -31.81 -12.76 3.27
CA CYS A 302 -30.87 -11.67 3.07
C CYS A 302 -29.49 -12.19 2.63
N LYS A 303 -28.97 -11.61 1.54
CA LYS A 303 -27.72 -12.02 0.90
C LYS A 303 -26.48 -11.31 1.46
N LEU A 304 -26.67 -10.35 2.35
CA LEU A 304 -25.58 -9.64 3.04
C LEU A 304 -24.95 -10.56 4.10
N GLY A 305 -23.64 -10.44 4.30
CA GLY A 305 -22.93 -11.30 5.25
C GLY A 305 -21.83 -10.63 6.06
N SER A 306 -21.32 -9.47 5.62
CA SER A 306 -20.46 -8.62 6.45
C SER A 306 -20.99 -7.19 6.47
N ALA A 307 -20.67 -6.48 7.54
CA ALA A 307 -21.10 -5.10 7.73
C ALA A 307 -20.03 -4.30 8.48
N LEU A 308 -19.84 -3.05 8.06
CA LEU A 308 -19.09 -2.06 8.79
C LEU A 308 -20.06 -0.98 9.25
N ILE A 309 -20.15 -0.78 10.56
CA ILE A 309 -21.10 0.13 11.20
C ILE A 309 -20.28 1.26 11.82
N ILE A 310 -20.52 2.49 11.36
CA ILE A 310 -19.77 3.66 11.80
C ILE A 310 -20.74 4.71 12.36
N PRO A 311 -20.55 5.18 13.61
CA PRO A 311 -21.38 6.22 14.19
C PRO A 311 -21.20 7.56 13.46
N LEU A 312 -22.32 8.24 13.20
CA LEU A 312 -22.35 9.62 12.69
C LEU A 312 -22.57 10.57 13.86
N ARG A 313 -21.75 11.62 13.93
CA ARG A 313 -21.69 12.53 15.08
C ARG A 313 -22.11 13.95 14.70
N ALA A 314 -22.79 14.62 15.62
CA ALA A 314 -22.97 16.06 15.63
C ALA A 314 -22.35 16.60 16.93
N GLY A 315 -21.09 17.04 16.85
CA GLY A 315 -20.28 17.31 18.04
C GLY A 315 -19.94 16.00 18.77
N ASP A 316 -20.19 15.93 20.07
CA ASP A 316 -19.93 14.74 20.89
C ASP A 316 -21.08 13.71 20.87
N LYS A 317 -22.23 14.06 20.25
CA LYS A 317 -23.42 13.22 20.25
C LYS A 317 -23.51 12.37 18.99
N VAL A 318 -23.74 11.06 19.16
CA VAL A 318 -24.13 10.17 18.06
C VAL A 318 -25.59 10.43 17.67
N ILE A 319 -25.80 10.76 16.40
CA ILE A 319 -27.12 11.08 15.83
C ILE A 319 -27.65 9.97 14.92
N GLY A 320 -26.81 8.97 14.63
CA GLY A 320 -27.14 7.86 13.77
C GLY A 320 -25.92 7.06 13.37
N THR A 321 -26.07 6.22 12.34
CA THR A 321 -24.96 5.43 11.79
C THR A 321 -24.97 5.44 10.28
N ILE A 322 -23.79 5.29 9.67
CA ILE A 322 -23.65 4.82 8.30
C ILE A 322 -23.13 3.39 8.32
N LYS A 323 -23.73 2.53 7.51
CA LYS A 323 -23.42 1.11 7.43
C LYS A 323 -23.11 0.76 6.00
N LEU A 324 -22.01 0.05 5.78
CA LEU A 324 -21.68 -0.52 4.49
C LEU A 324 -21.69 -2.03 4.62
N TYR A 325 -22.24 -2.72 3.62
CA TYR A 325 -22.43 -4.15 3.64
C TYR A 325 -21.78 -4.81 2.43
N GLU A 326 -21.27 -6.03 2.62
CA GLU A 326 -20.86 -6.89 1.51
C GLU A 326 -21.67 -8.21 1.51
N PRO A 327 -21.84 -8.84 0.33
CA PRO A 327 -22.52 -10.13 0.22
C PRO A 327 -21.81 -11.24 1.01
N LYS A 328 -22.53 -12.30 1.40
CA LYS A 328 -22.01 -13.46 2.16
C LYS A 328 -20.73 -14.11 1.61
N ARG A 329 -20.40 -13.92 0.33
CA ARG A 329 -19.21 -14.49 -0.33
C ARG A 329 -18.05 -13.49 -0.48
N LYS A 330 -18.17 -12.28 0.08
CA LYS A 330 -17.20 -11.21 -0.09
C LYS A 330 -16.87 -10.58 1.26
N LEU A 331 -15.59 -10.59 1.61
CA LEU A 331 -15.07 -9.92 2.79
C LEU A 331 -14.88 -8.43 2.51
N PHE A 332 -14.94 -7.64 3.57
CA PHE A 332 -14.69 -6.21 3.49
C PHE A 332 -13.20 -5.94 3.30
N SER A 333 -12.84 -5.19 2.26
CA SER A 333 -11.45 -4.76 2.05
C SER A 333 -11.05 -3.74 3.12
N THR A 334 -9.84 -3.84 3.68
CA THR A 334 -9.27 -2.86 4.63
C THR A 334 -9.28 -1.44 4.06
N ILE A 335 -9.11 -1.31 2.75
CA ILE A 335 -9.20 -0.04 2.03
C ILE A 335 -10.62 0.53 2.10
N ASN A 336 -11.65 -0.29 1.88
CA ASN A 336 -13.04 0.18 1.97
C ASN A 336 -13.41 0.54 3.41
N MET A 337 -12.83 -0.13 4.42
CA MET A 337 -13.04 0.23 5.82
C MET A 337 -12.47 1.61 6.13
N ALA A 338 -11.19 1.83 5.83
CA ALA A 338 -10.55 3.13 6.01
C ALA A 338 -11.26 4.24 5.21
N MET A 339 -11.78 3.93 4.02
CA MET A 339 -12.56 4.87 3.22
C MET A 339 -13.84 5.27 3.93
N ALA A 340 -14.59 4.27 4.39
CA ALA A 340 -15.88 4.47 5.04
C ALA A 340 -15.74 5.27 6.34
N GLU A 341 -14.69 5.01 7.12
CA GLU A 341 -14.36 5.79 8.32
C GLU A 341 -14.10 7.26 7.97
N GLY A 342 -13.25 7.53 6.98
CA GLY A 342 -12.99 8.89 6.51
C GLY A 342 -14.24 9.61 5.99
N ILE A 343 -15.08 8.89 5.25
CA ILE A 343 -16.38 9.42 4.77
C ILE A 343 -17.30 9.72 5.95
N ALA A 344 -17.44 8.81 6.91
CA ALA A 344 -18.30 9.01 8.06
C ALA A 344 -17.86 10.22 8.90
N GLN A 345 -16.56 10.45 9.04
CA GLN A 345 -16.02 11.62 9.72
C GLN A 345 -16.31 12.92 8.94
N LEU A 346 -16.21 12.89 7.61
CA LEU A 346 -16.60 14.01 6.75
C LEU A 346 -18.10 14.30 6.85
N LEU A 347 -18.95 13.27 6.78
CA LEU A 347 -20.39 13.40 6.90
C LEU A 347 -20.78 13.95 8.27
N SER A 348 -20.17 13.46 9.36
CA SER A 348 -20.36 13.98 10.72
C SER A 348 -20.02 15.48 10.79
N SER A 349 -18.93 15.90 10.15
CA SER A 349 -18.54 17.31 10.07
C SER A 349 -19.54 18.17 9.30
N GLN A 350 -20.08 17.64 8.19
CA GLN A 350 -21.13 18.31 7.40
C GLN A 350 -22.43 18.46 8.20
N ILE A 351 -22.82 17.44 8.98
CA ILE A 351 -24.02 17.50 9.81
C ILE A 351 -23.85 18.54 10.93
N LEU A 352 -22.71 18.53 11.61
CA LEU A 352 -22.38 19.55 12.62
C LEU A 352 -22.42 20.97 12.03
N TYR A 353 -21.89 21.15 10.82
CA TYR A 353 -21.92 22.43 10.13
C TYR A 353 -23.35 22.88 9.78
N GLY A 354 -24.19 21.95 9.28
CA GLY A 354 -25.61 22.22 9.02
C GLY A 354 -26.37 22.66 10.28
N ASP A 355 -26.18 21.94 11.38
CA ASP A 355 -26.76 22.29 12.69
C ASP A 355 -26.32 23.69 13.16
N TYR A 356 -25.05 24.04 12.96
CA TYR A 356 -24.52 25.36 13.31
C TYR A 356 -25.19 26.46 12.48
N GLN A 357 -25.30 26.28 11.16
CA GLN A 357 -25.97 27.25 10.29
C GLN A 357 -27.45 27.42 10.65
N GLN A 358 -28.16 26.34 10.97
CA GLN A 358 -29.56 26.42 11.37
C GLN A 358 -29.73 27.17 12.70
N LYS A 359 -28.87 26.91 13.69
CA LYS A 359 -28.88 27.65 14.96
C LYS A 359 -28.58 29.13 14.76
N GLN A 360 -27.60 29.48 13.92
CA GLN A 360 -27.27 30.87 13.60
C GLN A 360 -28.44 31.59 12.94
N SER A 361 -29.13 30.94 12.00
CA SER A 361 -30.32 31.48 11.35
C SER A 361 -31.48 31.72 12.33
N LEU A 362 -31.73 30.77 13.24
CA LEU A 362 -32.75 30.91 14.29
C LEU A 362 -32.42 32.05 15.27
N LEU A 363 -31.14 32.19 15.65
CA LEU A 363 -30.69 33.31 16.51
C LEU A 363 -30.87 34.66 15.81
N ALA A 364 -30.46 34.78 14.55
CA ALA A 364 -30.66 36.01 13.78
C ALA A 364 -32.16 36.37 13.64
N GLN A 365 -33.03 35.38 13.41
CA GLN A 365 -34.47 35.62 13.37
C GLN A 365 -35.04 36.05 14.73
N ALA A 366 -34.54 35.50 15.84
CA ALA A 366 -34.93 35.91 17.17
C ALA A 366 -34.48 37.34 17.48
N GLU A 367 -33.24 37.72 17.11
CA GLU A 367 -32.73 39.08 17.24
C GLU A 367 -33.56 40.08 16.42
N ILE A 368 -33.90 39.76 15.16
CA ILE A 368 -34.77 40.61 14.33
C ILE A 368 -36.15 40.77 14.98
N LYS A 369 -36.74 39.70 15.53
CA LYS A 369 -38.03 39.78 16.24
C LYS A 369 -37.95 40.64 17.50
N LEU A 370 -36.86 40.55 18.26
CA LEU A 370 -36.62 41.39 19.43
C LEU A 370 -36.45 42.86 19.05
N LEU A 371 -35.69 43.16 18.00
CA LEU A 371 -35.55 44.51 17.46
C LEU A 371 -36.92 45.07 17.01
N HIS A 372 -37.71 44.29 16.28
CA HIS A 372 -39.07 44.68 15.88
C HIS A 372 -39.99 44.95 17.07
N ALA A 373 -39.90 44.18 18.15
CA ALA A 373 -40.68 44.39 19.37
C ALA A 373 -40.23 45.66 20.14
N GLN A 374 -38.96 46.05 20.04
CA GLN A 374 -38.43 47.29 20.62
C GLN A 374 -38.76 48.54 19.81
N VAL A 375 -39.04 48.42 18.51
CA VAL A 375 -39.61 49.51 17.70
C VAL A 375 -41.05 49.75 18.16
N ASN A 376 -41.18 50.70 19.09
CA ASN A 376 -42.40 51.04 19.81
C ASN A 376 -43.61 51.27 18.87
N PRO A 377 -44.79 50.65 19.10
CA PRO A 377 -46.02 50.93 18.33
C PRO A 377 -46.41 52.42 18.40
N HIS A 378 -46.00 53.13 19.46
CA HIS A 378 -46.30 54.54 19.66
C HIS A 378 -45.67 55.46 18.59
N PHE A 379 -44.62 55.01 17.88
CA PHE A 379 -44.05 55.79 16.78
C PHE A 379 -44.95 55.77 15.53
N LEU A 380 -45.69 54.68 15.31
CA LEU A 380 -46.66 54.55 14.21
C LEU A 380 -47.97 55.29 14.50
N PHE A 381 -48.37 55.41 15.77
CA PHE A 381 -49.55 56.19 16.17
C PHE A 381 -49.33 57.71 16.26
N ASN A 382 -48.07 58.18 16.25
CA ASN A 382 -47.75 59.61 16.26
C ASN A 382 -47.43 60.20 14.86
N ALA A 383 -47.50 59.38 13.79
CA ALA A 383 -47.18 59.77 12.41
C ALA A 383 -48.42 59.89 11.48
N LEU A 384 -49.61 59.52 11.96
CA LEU A 384 -50.93 59.81 11.37
C LEU A 384 -51.56 60.98 12.12
#